data_AF-A0A950GPN8-F1
#
_entry.id   AF-A0A950GPN8-F1
#
_cell.length_a   1.000
_cell.length_b   1.000
_cell.length_c   1.000
_cell.angle_alpha   90.00
_cell.angle_beta   90.00
_cell.angle_gamma   90.00
#
_symmetry.space_group_name_H-M   'P 1'
#
loop_
_entity.id
_entity.type
_entity.pdbx_description
1 polymer ?
#
loop_
_entity_poly.entity_id
_entity_poly.type
_entity_poly.pdbx_seq_one_letter_code
_entity_poly.pdbx_strand_id
1 'polypeptide(L)' 'MRLDTSSRFSDPDAAYRLVVEAHRGLADEESRKLDAALILILANQIGDLTVLREALALSRAAVAPVKEAATS' A
#
# COMPACT_ATOMS: atom_id res chain seq x y z
N MET A 1 13.33 -12.92 2.06
CA MET A 1 12.07 -13.39 1.42
C MET A 1 11.79 -12.51 0.21
N ARG A 2 11.05 -12.98 -0.80
CA ARG A 2 10.60 -12.15 -1.94
C ARG A 2 9.17 -11.67 -1.68
N LEU A 3 8.81 -10.48 -2.15
CA LEU A 3 7.45 -9.98 -2.04
C LEU A 3 6.47 -10.85 -2.84
N ASP A 4 5.35 -11.19 -2.21
CA ASP A 4 4.20 -11.85 -2.82
C ASP A 4 3.02 -10.89 -2.77
N THR A 5 2.50 -10.52 -3.94
CA THR A 5 1.38 -9.56 -4.08
C THR A 5 0.03 -10.25 -4.29
N SER A 6 -0.02 -11.58 -4.20
CA SER A 6 -1.29 -12.31 -4.24
C SER A 6 -2.12 -12.01 -2.99
N SER A 7 -3.44 -11.99 -3.14
CA SER A 7 -4.30 -11.84 -1.97
C SER A 7 -4.15 -13.06 -1.07
N ARG A 8 -3.74 -12.82 0.18
CA ARG A 8 -3.59 -13.86 1.21
C ARG A 8 -4.76 -13.91 2.19
N PHE A 9 -5.76 -13.05 1.99
CA PHE A 9 -6.96 -13.02 2.82
C PHE A 9 -7.97 -14.06 2.32
N SER A 10 -8.61 -14.77 3.25
CA SER A 10 -9.74 -15.65 2.95
C SER A 10 -10.95 -14.86 2.45
N ASP A 11 -11.06 -13.59 2.84
CA ASP A 11 -12.06 -12.63 2.38
C ASP A 11 -11.37 -11.29 2.03
N PRO A 12 -10.99 -11.09 0.76
CA PRO A 12 -10.35 -9.85 0.31
C PRO A 12 -11.24 -8.62 0.46
N ASP A 13 -12.56 -8.78 0.32
CA ASP A 13 -13.52 -7.67 0.38
C ASP A 13 -13.67 -7.17 1.82
N ALA A 14 -13.70 -8.07 2.80
CA ALA A 14 -13.70 -7.70 4.21
C ALA A 14 -12.41 -6.97 4.60
N ALA A 15 -11.25 -7.43 4.13
CA ALA A 15 -9.97 -6.77 4.38
C ALA A 15 -9.94 -5.35 3.78
N TYR A 16 -10.40 -5.18 2.54
CA TYR A 16 -10.51 -3.87 1.90
C TYR A 16 -11.45 -2.94 2.66
N ARG A 17 -12.63 -3.45 3.07
CA ARG A 17 -13.62 -2.68 3.84
C ARG A 17 -13.05 -2.17 5.16
N LEU A 18 -12.26 -2.98 5.88
CA LEU A 18 -11.62 -2.56 7.12
C LEU A 18 -10.69 -1.36 6.92
N VAL A 19 -9.91 -1.36 5.84
CA VAL A 19 -9.04 -0.23 5.51
C VAL A 19 -9.89 1.01 5.20
N VAL A 20 -10.89 0.90 4.32
CA VAL A 20 -11.76 2.04 3.95
C VAL A 20 -12.48 2.63 5.16
N GLU A 21 -13.05 1.79 6.02
CA GLU A 21 -13.75 2.24 7.22
C GLU A 21 -12.81 2.94 8.21
N ALA A 22 -11.53 2.57 8.26
CA ALA A 22 -10.54 3.24 9.11
C ALA A 22 -10.31 4.71 8.72
N HIS A 23 -10.55 5.09 7.45
CA HIS A 23 -10.46 6.47 6.99
C HIS A 23 -11.76 7.27 7.19
N ARG A 24 -12.86 6.62 7.55
CA ARG A 24 -14.18 7.27 7.59
C ARG A 24 -14.22 8.35 8.66
N GLY A 25 -14.47 9.59 8.23
CA GLY A 25 -14.55 10.75 9.13
C GLY A 25 -13.21 11.44 9.40
N LEU A 26 -12.11 10.98 8.80
CA LEU A 26 -10.82 11.65 8.86
C LEU A 26 -10.71 12.71 7.77
N ALA A 27 -10.04 13.83 8.08
CA ALA A 27 -9.59 14.77 7.05
C ALA A 27 -8.43 14.18 6.24
N ASP A 28 -8.16 14.72 5.06
CA ASP A 28 -7.10 14.23 4.16
C ASP A 28 -5.72 14.13 4.84
N GLU A 29 -5.39 15.10 5.71
CA GLU A 29 -4.13 15.09 6.45
C GLU A 29 -4.07 13.95 7.49
N GLU A 30 -5.19 13.69 8.17
CA GLU A 30 -5.29 12.61 9.16
C GLU A 30 -5.29 11.24 8.49
N SER A 31 -5.96 11.13 7.34
CA SER A 31 -5.95 9.98 6.45
C SER A 31 -4.52 9.60 6.05
N ARG A 32 -3.71 10.57 5.62
CA ARG A 32 -2.28 10.34 5.29
C ARG A 32 -1.44 9.91 6.49
N LYS A 33 -1.72 10.44 7.68
CA LYS A 33 -1.05 10.03 8.92
C LYS A 33 -1.41 8.59 9.29
N LEU A 34 -2.68 8.20 9.13
CA LEU A 34 -3.14 6.84 9.33
C LEU A 34 -2.42 5.89 8.37
N ASP A 35 -2.33 6.22 7.09
CA ASP A 35 -1.61 5.41 6.09
C ASP A 35 -0.14 5.22 6.48
N ALA A 36 0.56 6.31 6.82
CA ALA A 36 1.97 6.24 7.20
C ALA A 36 2.19 5.36 8.44
N ALA A 37 1.32 5.49 9.46
CA ALA A 37 1.38 4.67 10.66
C ALA A 37 1.09 3.19 10.36
N LEU A 38 0.05 2.90 9.57
CA LEU A 38 -0.32 1.55 9.17
C LEU A 38 0.81 0.86 8.40
N ILE A 39 1.40 1.55 7.41
CA ILE A 39 2.54 1.05 6.63
C ILE A 39 3.70 0.68 7.55
N LEU A 40 4.05 1.55 8.51
CA LEU A 40 5.17 1.29 9.42
C LEU A 40 4.89 0.10 10.35
N ILE A 41 3.68 -0.02 10.88
CA ILE A 41 3.26 -1.16 11.72
C ILE A 41 3.38 -2.48 10.93
N LEU A 42 2.84 -2.51 9.71
CA LEU A 42 2.88 -3.70 8.86
C LEU A 42 4.31 -4.04 8.40
N ALA A 43 5.13 -3.02 8.08
CA ALA A 43 6.54 -3.23 7.74
C ALA A 43 7.32 -3.84 8.90
N ASN A 44 7.08 -3.37 10.13
CA ASN A 44 7.68 -3.93 11.34
C ASN A 44 7.21 -5.37 11.59
N GLN A 45 5.93 -5.68 11.35
CA GLN A 45 5.39 -7.03 11.47
C GLN A 45 6.03 -8.01 10.46
N ILE A 46 6.38 -7.54 9.25
CA ILE A 46 7.06 -8.35 8.23
C ILE A 46 8.53 -8.57 8.61
N GLY A 47 9.23 -7.53 9.08
CA GLY A 47 10.61 -7.62 9.56
C GLY A 47 11.68 -7.88 8.49
N ASP A 48 11.35 -7.82 7.19
CA ASP A 48 12.27 -8.08 6.08
C ASP A 48 12.44 -6.82 5.20
N LEU A 49 13.64 -6.24 5.23
CA LEU A 49 14.00 -5.06 4.44
C LEU A 49 13.96 -5.31 2.93
N THR A 50 14.17 -6.54 2.46
CA THR A 50 14.10 -6.87 1.03
C THR A 50 12.66 -6.74 0.54
N VAL A 51 11.72 -7.30 1.30
CA VAL A 51 10.27 -7.20 1.02
C VAL A 51 9.82 -5.74 1.05
N LEU A 52 10.27 -4.96 2.04
CA LEU A 52 9.95 -3.53 2.11
C LEU A 52 10.46 -2.74 0.89
N ARG A 53 11.69 -3.01 0.44
CA ARG A 53 12.26 -2.35 -0.75
C ARG A 53 11.50 -2.69 -2.02
N GLU A 54 11.14 -3.95 -2.21
CA GLU A 54 10.33 -4.39 -3.35
C GLU A 54 8.94 -3.75 -3.33
N ALA A 55 8.28 -3.69 -2.17
CA ALA A 55 6.96 -3.08 -2.03
C ALA A 55 6.98 -1.58 -2.34
N LEU A 56 8.00 -0.86 -1.87
CA LEU A 56 8.19 0.56 -2.20
C LEU A 56 8.44 0.77 -3.69
N ALA A 57 9.23 -0.08 -4.34
CA ALA A 57 9.48 0.01 -5.77
C ALA A 57 8.20 -0.17 -6.59
N LEU A 58 7.38 -1.18 -6.28
CA LEU A 58 6.09 -1.42 -6.93
C LEU A 58 5.12 -0.26 -6.68
N SER A 59 5.04 0.24 -5.45
CA SER A 59 4.15 1.35 -5.10
C SER A 59 4.51 2.62 -5.89
N ARG A 60 5.80 2.93 -6.04
CA ARG A 60 6.25 4.06 -6.87
C ARG A 60 5.91 3.88 -8.35
N ALA A 61 5.97 2.65 -8.87
CA ALA A 61 5.60 2.36 -10.24
C ALA A 61 4.09 2.53 -10.48
N ALA A 62 3.25 2.17 -9.50
CA ALA A 62 1.79 2.28 -9.60
C ALA A 62 1.28 3.74 -9.59
N VAL A 63 2.00 4.65 -8.90
CA VAL A 63 1.63 6.07 -8.84
C VAL A 63 2.41 6.94 -9.84
N ALA A 64 3.37 6.37 -10.57
CA ALA A 64 4.05 7.10 -11.62
C ALA A 64 3.05 7.43 -12.73
N PRO A 65 2.98 8.70 -13.18
CA PRO A 65 2.14 9.03 -14.32
C PRO A 65 2.59 8.17 -15.50
N VAL A 66 1.64 7.52 -16.17
CA VAL A 66 1.87 6.91 -17.48
C VAL A 66 2.43 8.04 -18.34
N LYS A 67 3.74 8.04 -18.61
CA LYS A 67 4.31 8.95 -19.61
C LYS A 67 3.50 8.69 -20.88
N GLU A 68 2.71 9.67 -21.30
CA GLU A 68 2.05 9.67 -22.61
C GLU A 68 3.08 9.18 -23.60
N ALA A 69 2.75 8.08 -24.28
CA ALA A 69 3.59 7.49 -25.29
C ALA A 69 3.87 8.57 -26.33
N ALA A 70 5.09 9.11 -26.27
CA ALA A 70 5.65 9.96 -27.30
C ALA A 70 5.59 9.18 -28.61
N THR A 71 4.57 9.48 -29.40
CA THR A 71 4.47 9.07 -30.81
C THR A 71 4.05 10.32 -31.57
N SER A 72 5.05 11.17 -31.80
CA SER A 72 5.12 11.96 -33.03
C SER A 72 5.73 11.08 -34.12
#